data_AF-A0A8R7VIL6-F1
#
_entry.id   AF-A0A8R7VIL6-F1
#
_cell.length_a   1.000
_cell.length_b   1.000
_cell.length_c   1.000
_cell.angle_alpha   90.00
_cell.angle_beta   90.00
_cell.angle_gamma   90.00
#
_symmetry.space_group_name_H-M   'P 1'
#
loop_
_entity.id
_entity.type
_entity.pdbx_description
1 polymer ?
#
loop_
_entity_poly.entity_id
_entity_poly.type
_entity_poly.pdbx_seq_one_letter_code
_entity_poly.pdbx_strand_id
1 'polypeptide(L)'
;MVGTLDEGKIIEYFRNKSVLITGATGFLGKIMVEKILRVQPDVKRIYLPVRAADAAAARRRVETEVVGKELFGMLRERHGAGFDAFVADKVVGLAGDLMREGF
;
A
#
# COMPACT_ATOMS: atom_id res chain seq x y z
N MET A 1 12.59 21.27 -20.39
CA MET A 1 11.24 20.73 -20.59
C MET A 1 11.06 19.53 -19.68
N VAL A 2 10.45 19.72 -18.51
CA VAL A 2 9.93 18.60 -17.71
C VAL A 2 8.71 18.11 -18.47
N GLY A 3 8.78 16.91 -19.05
CA GLY A 3 7.65 16.33 -19.76
C GLY A 3 6.45 16.28 -18.83
N THR A 4 5.33 16.86 -19.26
CA THR A 4 4.09 16.86 -18.50
C THR A 4 3.74 15.41 -18.17
N LEU A 5 3.71 15.08 -16.89
CA LEU A 5 3.27 13.77 -16.42
C LEU A 5 1.80 13.63 -16.78
N ASP A 6 1.50 12.81 -17.78
CA ASP A 6 0.14 12.47 -18.17
C ASP A 6 -0.45 11.55 -17.10
N GLU A 7 -1.41 12.07 -16.33
CA GLU A 7 -2.07 11.36 -15.24
C GLU A 7 -2.64 10.02 -15.69
N GLY A 8 -3.18 9.94 -16.92
CA GLY A 8 -3.71 8.71 -17.49
C GLY A 8 -2.64 7.63 -17.67
N LYS A 9 -1.43 8.02 -18.09
CA LYS A 9 -0.30 7.08 -18.22
C LYS A 9 0.18 6.56 -16.88
N ILE A 10 0.15 7.38 -15.83
CA ILE A 10 0.52 6.94 -14.47
C ILE A 10 -0.49 5.93 -13.95
N ILE A 11 -1.79 6.21 -14.10
CA ILE A 11 -2.86 5.30 -13.66
C ILE A 11 -2.76 3.95 -14.38
N GLU A 12 -2.58 3.97 -15.71
CA GLU A 12 -2.39 2.75 -16.51
C GLU A 12 -1.12 1.99 -16.14
N TYR A 13 -0.03 2.69 -15.79
CA TYR A 13 1.22 2.05 -15.39
C TYR A 13 1.05 1.10 -14.20
N PHE A 14 0.23 1.47 -13.21
CA PHE A 14 -0.01 0.65 -12.01
C PHE A 14 -0.99 -0.51 -12.24
N ARG A 15 -1.72 -0.54 -13.35
CA ARG A 15 -2.69 -1.59 -13.66
C ARG A 15 -1.98 -2.95 -13.69
N ASN A 16 -2.52 -3.93 -12.95
CA ASN A 16 -2.02 -5.29 -12.84
C ASN A 16 -0.55 -5.41 -12.37
N LYS A 17 0.05 -4.35 -11.84
CA LYS A 17 1.42 -4.37 -11.32
C LYS A 17 1.45 -4.77 -9.85
N SER A 18 2.52 -5.45 -9.49
CA SER A 18 2.93 -5.62 -8.11
C SER A 18 3.97 -4.55 -7.77
N VAL A 19 3.78 -3.85 -6.66
CA VAL A 19 4.63 -2.72 -6.24
C VAL A 19 5.18 -3.00 -4.85
N LEU A 20 6.45 -2.71 -4.62
CA LEU A 20 7.06 -2.69 -3.29
C LEU A 20 7.18 -1.23 -2.84
N ILE A 21 6.67 -0.90 -1.65
CA ILE A 21 6.76 0.46 -1.09
C ILE A 21 7.44 0.39 0.28
N THR A 22 8.66 0.92 0.34
CA THR A 22 9.43 1.07 1.58
C THR A 22 8.97 2.31 2.36
N GLY A 23 9.11 2.29 3.68
CA GLY A 23 8.75 3.45 4.52
C GLY A 23 7.24 3.73 4.57
N ALA A 24 6.41 2.72 4.29
CA ALA A 24 4.95 2.84 4.22
C ALA A 24 4.29 3.29 5.53
N THR A 25 4.92 3.05 6.68
CA THR A 25 4.43 3.51 7.98
C THR A 25 4.62 5.02 8.18
N GLY A 26 5.53 5.64 7.43
CA GLY A 26 5.75 7.08 7.40
C GLY A 26 4.58 7.85 6.78
N PHE A 27 4.56 9.17 6.98
CA PHE A 27 3.46 10.03 6.54
C PHE A 27 3.19 9.97 5.03
N LEU A 28 4.21 10.16 4.19
CA LEU A 28 4.03 10.11 2.74
C LEU A 28 3.76 8.68 2.23
N GLY A 29 4.38 7.67 2.85
CA GLY A 29 4.23 6.28 2.45
C GLY A 29 2.78 5.80 2.51
N LYS A 30 2.07 6.07 3.61
CA LYS A 30 0.65 5.69 3.74
C LYS A 30 -0.25 6.45 2.76
N ILE A 31 0.06 7.72 2.46
CA ILE A 31 -0.65 8.51 1.45
C ILE A 31 -0.47 7.89 0.07
N MET A 32 0.74 7.44 -0.27
CA MET A 32 1.01 6.79 -1.54
C MET A 32 0.24 5.46 -1.68
N VAL A 33 0.20 4.65 -0.62
CA VAL A 33 -0.58 3.39 -0.60
C VAL A 33 -2.06 3.67 -0.81
N GLU A 34 -2.66 4.60 -0.05
CA GLU A 34 -4.06 5.01 -0.20
C GLU A 34 -4.34 5.50 -1.63
N LYS A 35 -3.49 6.40 -2.13
CA LYS A 35 -3.67 7.02 -3.43
C LYS A 35 -3.68 5.99 -4.54
N ILE A 36 -2.74 5.04 -4.54
CA ILE A 36 -2.67 3.97 -5.54
C ILE A 36 -3.95 3.12 -5.50
N LEU A 37 -4.35 2.66 -4.31
CA LEU A 37 -5.56 1.84 -4.16
C LEU A 37 -6.83 2.58 -4.62
N ARG A 38 -6.89 3.90 -4.39
CA ARG A 38 -8.05 4.72 -4.75
C ARG A 38 -8.13 5.06 -6.24
N VAL A 39 -7.00 5.35 -6.88
CA VAL A 39 -6.97 5.81 -8.29
C VAL A 39 -6.77 4.67 -9.29
N GLN A 40 -6.15 3.57 -8.87
CA GLN A 40 -5.96 2.38 -9.68
C GLN A 40 -6.26 1.11 -8.86
N PRO A 41 -7.54 0.76 -8.67
CA PRO A 41 -7.94 -0.42 -7.89
C PRO A 41 -7.49 -1.75 -8.54
N ASP A 42 -7.13 -1.74 -9.84
CA ASP A 42 -6.62 -2.91 -10.56
C ASP A 42 -5.12 -3.15 -10.33
N VAL A 43 -4.48 -2.41 -9.41
CA VAL A 43 -3.15 -2.80 -8.92
C VAL A 43 -3.20 -4.24 -8.39
N LYS A 44 -2.20 -5.06 -8.71
CA LYS A 44 -2.22 -6.49 -8.36
C LYS A 44 -1.94 -6.70 -6.88
N ARG A 45 -0.80 -6.21 -6.40
CA ARG A 45 -0.36 -6.33 -5.00
C ARG A 45 0.53 -5.13 -4.63
N ILE A 46 0.42 -4.66 -3.40
CA ILE A 46 1.31 -3.68 -2.78
C ILE A 46 1.99 -4.36 -1.59
N TYR A 47 3.29 -4.53 -1.67
CA TYR A 47 4.13 -5.14 -0.65
C TYR A 47 4.77 -4.04 0.20
N LEU A 48 4.60 -4.15 1.51
CA LEU A 48 5.06 -3.16 2.49
C LEU A 48 6.08 -3.79 3.44
N PRO A 49 7.38 -3.67 3.15
CA PRO A 49 8.44 -3.98 4.10
C PRO A 49 8.30 -3.13 5.35
N VAL A 50 8.16 -3.79 6.49
CA VAL A 50 8.12 -3.15 7.80
C VAL A 50 9.00 -3.92 8.78
N ARG A 51 9.72 -3.17 9.61
CA ARG A 51 10.55 -3.76 10.68
C ARG A 51 9.62 -4.46 11.68
N ALA A 52 9.67 -5.78 11.73
CA ALA A 52 8.84 -6.63 12.58
C ALA A 52 9.56 -7.96 12.83
N ALA A 53 9.17 -8.67 13.89
CA ALA A 53 9.77 -9.94 14.25
C ALA A 53 9.36 -11.09 13.31
N ASP A 54 8.13 -11.07 12.82
CA ASP A 54 7.55 -12.10 11.97
C ASP A 54 6.42 -11.53 11.09
N ALA A 55 5.88 -12.37 10.21
CA ALA A 55 4.81 -11.99 9.28
C ALA A 55 3.52 -11.54 9.99
N ALA A 56 3.18 -12.11 11.15
CA ALA A 56 2.00 -11.73 11.90
C ALA A 56 2.16 -10.34 12.53
N ALA A 57 3.34 -10.05 13.08
CA ALA A 57 3.73 -8.74 13.59
C ALA A 57 3.77 -7.69 12.46
N ALA A 58 4.29 -8.05 11.29
CA ALA A 58 4.29 -7.16 10.12
C ALA A 58 2.88 -6.85 9.64
N ARG A 59 2.01 -7.86 9.54
CA ARG A 59 0.59 -7.67 9.20
C ARG A 59 -0.09 -6.74 10.19
N ARG A 60 0.03 -7.00 11.49
CA ARG A 60 -0.56 -6.16 12.55
C ARG A 60 -0.06 -4.72 12.45
N ARG A 61 1.24 -4.53 12.18
CA ARG A 61 1.84 -3.20 12.05
C ARG A 61 1.30 -2.45 10.83
N VAL A 62 1.14 -3.11 9.69
CA VAL A 62 0.50 -2.51 8.51
C VAL A 62 -0.97 -2.16 8.78
N GLU A 63 -1.71 -3.06 9.44
CA GLU A 63 -3.10 -2.82 9.82
C GLU A 63 -3.22 -1.59 10.74
N THR A 64 -2.35 -1.42 11.74
CA THR A 64 -2.48 -0.34 12.73
C THR A 64 -1.84 0.99 12.32
N GLU A 65 -0.69 0.96 11.64
CA GLU A 65 0.09 2.17 11.31
C GLU A 65 -0.25 2.75 9.92
N VAL A 66 -0.81 1.93 9.02
CA VAL A 66 -1.13 2.29 7.63
C VAL A 66 -2.64 2.23 7.38
N VAL A 67 -3.20 1.03 7.24
CA VAL A 67 -4.58 0.82 6.76
C VAL A 67 -5.61 1.31 7.77
N GLY A 68 -5.34 1.19 9.07
CA GLY A 68 -6.24 1.58 10.16
C GLY A 68 -6.33 3.09 10.38
N LYS A 69 -5.58 3.91 9.64
CA LYS A 69 -5.64 5.37 9.76
C LYS A 69 -6.88 5.94 9.06
N GLU A 70 -7.35 7.08 9.55
CA GLU A 70 -8.49 7.82 8.99
C GLU A 70 -8.28 8.22 7.52
N LEU A 71 -7.01 8.30 7.09
CA LEU A 71 -6.63 8.46 5.68
C LEU A 71 -7.36 7.49 4.74
N PHE A 72 -7.64 6.25 5.18
CA PHE A 72 -8.34 5.24 4.39
C PHE A 72 -9.88 5.37 4.46
N GLY A 73 -10.42 6.41 5.09
CA GLY A 73 -11.86 6.63 5.24
C GLY A 73 -12.62 6.62 3.91
N MET A 74 -12.10 7.30 2.89
CA MET A 74 -12.72 7.30 1.56
C MET A 74 -12.79 5.90 0.91
N LEU A 75 -11.76 5.08 1.12
CA LEU A 75 -11.78 3.69 0.66
C LEU A 75 -12.76 2.85 1.49
N ARG A 76 -12.88 3.07 2.80
CA ARG A 76 -13.90 2.40 3.62
C ARG A 76 -15.32 2.76 3.18
N GLU A 77 -15.59 4.03 2.93
CA GLU A 77 -16.88 4.50 2.41
C GLU A 77 -17.19 3.87 1.05
N ARG A 78 -16.20 3.83 0.14
CA ARG A 78 -16.36 3.26 -1.21
C ARG A 78 -16.63 1.75 -1.18
N HIS A 79 -15.94 1.00 -0.33
CA HIS A 79 -16.01 -0.47 -0.32
C HIS A 79 -16.97 -1.05 0.73
N GLY A 80 -17.40 -0.26 1.71
CA GLY A 80 -18.30 -0.70 2.79
C GLY A 80 -17.77 -1.94 3.51
N ALA A 81 -18.65 -2.93 3.70
CA ALA A 81 -18.30 -4.22 4.31
C ALA A 81 -17.22 -5.01 3.53
N GLY A 82 -16.98 -4.67 2.26
CA GLY A 82 -15.93 -5.30 1.44
C GLY A 82 -14.54 -4.70 1.61
N PHE A 83 -14.38 -3.64 2.42
CA PHE A 83 -13.11 -2.94 2.57
C PHE A 83 -11.98 -3.87 3.05
N ASP A 84 -12.22 -4.67 4.09
CA ASP A 84 -11.19 -5.55 4.65
C ASP A 84 -10.76 -6.63 3.65
N ALA A 85 -11.70 -7.17 2.88
CA ALA A 85 -11.40 -8.13 1.82
C ALA A 85 -10.59 -7.49 0.67
N PHE A 86 -10.98 -6.27 0.25
CA PHE A 86 -10.23 -5.51 -0.75
C PHE A 86 -8.80 -5.23 -0.30
N VAL A 87 -8.59 -4.77 0.94
CA VAL A 87 -7.24 -4.52 1.43
C VAL A 87 -6.45 -5.82 1.57
N ALA A 88 -7.05 -6.90 2.06
CA ALA A 88 -6.37 -8.18 2.22
C ALA A 88 -5.92 -8.79 0.87
N ASP A 89 -6.68 -8.55 -0.20
CA ASP A 89 -6.28 -8.94 -1.56
C ASP A 89 -5.10 -8.11 -2.08
N LYS A 90 -5.12 -6.80 -1.80
CA LYS A 90 -4.19 -5.83 -2.40
C LYS A 90 -2.93 -5.58 -1.60
N VAL A 91 -2.94 -5.64 -0.27
CA VAL A 91 -1.85 -5.17 0.59
C VAL A 91 -1.24 -6.31 1.40
N VAL A 92 0.09 -6.40 1.39
CA VAL A 92 0.85 -7.43 2.11
C VAL A 92 1.94 -6.78 2.95
N GLY A 93 1.89 -6.98 4.26
CA GLY A 93 3.01 -6.66 5.14
C GLY A 93 4.10 -7.72 5.04
N LEU A 94 5.35 -7.28 4.88
CA LEU A 94 6.53 -8.15 4.89
C LEU A 94 7.42 -7.77 6.06
N ALA A 95 7.79 -8.73 6.89
CA ALA A 95 8.66 -8.51 8.05
C ALA A 95 10.12 -8.44 7.60
N GLY A 96 10.76 -7.27 7.69
CA GLY A 96 12.17 -7.11 7.34
C GLY A 96 12.74 -5.72 7.55
N ASP A 97 14.04 -5.63 7.36
CA ASP A 97 14.87 -4.45 7.53
C ASP A 97 15.80 -4.30 6.32
N LEU A 98 15.60 -3.21 5.58
CA LEU A 98 16.36 -2.90 4.36
C LEU A 98 17.87 -2.77 4.60
N MET A 99 18.31 -2.64 5.85
CA MET A 99 19.72 -2.61 6.22
C MET A 99 20.35 -4.00 6.38
N ARG A 100 19.61 -5.09 6.12
CA ARG A 100 20.06 -6.48 6.29
C ARG A 100 19.92 -7.27 4.98
N GLU A 101 20.86 -8.18 4.73
CA GLU A 101 20.74 -9.17 3.66
C GLU A 101 19.72 -10.25 4.03
N GLY A 102 19.05 -10.84 3.03
CA GLY A 102 18.03 -11.87 3.26
C GLY A 102 16.69 -11.33 3.73
N PHE A 103 16.55 -9.99 3.77
CA PHE A 103 15.42 -9.19 4.22
C PHE A 103 15.41 -8.90 5.73
#